data_AF-P96727-F1
#
_entry.id   AF-P96727-F1
#
_cell.length_a   1.000
_cell.length_b   1.000
_cell.length_c   1.000
_cell.angle_alpha   90.00
_cell.angle_beta   90.00
_cell.angle_gamma   90.00
#
_symmetry.space_group_name_H-M   'P 1'
#
loop_
_entity.id
_entity.type
_entity.pdbx_description
1 polymer ?
#
loop_
_entity_poly.entity_id
_entity_poly.type
_entity_poly.pdbx_seq_one_letter_code
_entity_poly.pdbx_strand_id
1 'polypeptide(L)' 'MKFLLSVIAGLLILALYLFWKVQPPVWIQVETNSSQLKQSVRMAGTTLQVKHMIKSDAGEETAVISNGISGLK' A
#
# COMPACT_ATOMS: atom_id res chain seq x y z
N MET A 1 -39.32 -14.87 7.30
CA MET A 1 -38.70 -14.09 6.20
C MET A 1 -37.90 -12.88 6.68
N LYS A 2 -38.46 -12.00 7.55
CA LYS A 2 -37.74 -10.82 8.10
C LYS A 2 -36.39 -11.12 8.76
N PHE A 3 -36.31 -12.20 9.55
CA PHE A 3 -35.08 -12.57 10.26
C PHE A 3 -33.94 -12.93 9.30
N LEU A 4 -34.23 -13.73 8.27
CA LEU A 4 -33.24 -14.15 7.27
C LEU A 4 -32.65 -12.93 6.53
N LEU A 5 -33.49 -11.97 6.15
CA LEU A 5 -33.05 -10.72 5.54
C LEU A 5 -32.11 -9.91 6.45
N SER A 6 -32.40 -9.86 7.75
CA SER A 6 -31.53 -9.17 8.73
C SER A 6 -30.16 -9.85 8.87
N VAL A 7 -30.11 -11.18 8.85
CA VAL A 7 -28.85 -11.94 8.92
C VAL A 7 -28.02 -11.71 7.65
N ILE A 8 -28.65 -11.78 6.47
CA ILE A 8 -27.98 -11.52 5.19
C ILE A 8 -27.45 -10.09 5.15
N ALA A 9 -28.24 -9.10 5.59
CA ALA A 9 -27.80 -7.71 5.66
C ALA A 9 -26.59 -7.53 6.60
N GLY A 10 -26.61 -8.18 7.78
CA GLY A 10 -25.48 -8.15 8.71
C GLY A 10 -24.20 -8.73 8.12
N LEU A 11 -24.31 -9.87 7.42
CA LEU A 11 -23.17 -10.49 6.73
C LEU A 11 -22.65 -9.62 5.59
N LEU A 12 -23.54 -8.95 4.85
CA LEU A 12 -23.14 -8.03 3.77
C LEU A 12 -22.38 -6.81 4.31
N ILE A 13 -22.88 -6.22 5.39
CA ILE A 13 -22.22 -5.08 6.06
C ILE A 13 -20.85 -5.50 6.59
N LEU A 14 -20.75 -6.69 7.20
CA LEU A 14 -19.48 -7.22 7.68
C LEU A 14 -18.49 -7.47 6.54
N ALA A 15 -18.95 -8.05 5.42
CA ALA A 15 -18.11 -8.28 4.25
C ALA A 15 -17.58 -6.97 3.66
N LEU A 16 -18.45 -5.95 3.53
CA LEU A 16 -18.06 -4.60 3.07
C LEU A 16 -17.07 -3.94 4.04
N TYR A 17 -17.30 -4.08 5.35
CA TYR A 17 -16.40 -3.55 6.37
C TYR A 17 -15.00 -4.18 6.28
N LEU A 18 -14.93 -5.51 6.16
CA LEU A 18 -13.67 -6.23 6.00
C LEU A 18 -12.98 -5.86 4.70
N PHE A 19 -13.72 -5.78 3.59
CA PHE A 19 -13.19 -5.36 2.29
C PHE A 19 -12.59 -3.95 2.36
N TRP A 20 -13.25 -3.01 3.03
CA TRP A 20 -12.71 -1.67 3.25
C TRP A 20 -11.47 -1.63 4.14
N LYS A 21 -11.35 -2.55 5.11
CA LYS A 21 -10.15 -2.65 5.97
C LYS A 21 -8.94 -3.22 5.22
N VAL A 22 -9.16 -4.01 4.17
CA VAL A 22 -8.11 -4.49 3.26
C VAL A 22 -7.86 -3.44 2.16
N GLN A 23 -7.65 -2.17 2.53
CA GLN A 23 -7.08 -1.24 1.56
C GLN A 23 -5.68 -1.72 1.20
N PRO A 24 -5.34 -1.82 -0.11
CA PRO A 24 -3.98 -2.12 -0.51
C PRO A 24 -3.08 -1.02 0.06
N PRO A 25 -1.89 -1.36 0.57
CA PRO A 25 -1.01 -0.38 1.16
C PRO A 25 -0.60 0.63 0.10
N VAL A 26 -1.14 1.84 0.25
CA VAL A 26 -0.92 2.96 -0.67
C VAL A 26 0.53 3.37 -0.57
N TRP A 27 1.17 3.58 -1.72
CA TRP A 27 2.50 4.16 -1.79
C TRP A 27 2.42 5.63 -1.41
N ILE A 28 3.04 5.99 -0.29
CA ILE A 28 3.19 7.37 0.17
C ILE A 28 4.49 7.90 -0.44
N GLN A 29 4.43 8.99 -1.20
CA GLN A 29 5.64 9.62 -1.72
C GLN A 29 6.42 10.27 -0.57
N VAL A 30 7.72 10.02 -0.54
CA VAL A 30 8.65 10.68 0.39
C VAL A 30 9.37 11.76 -0.39
N GLU A 31 9.38 12.97 0.15
CA GLU A 31 10.12 14.09 -0.43
C GLU A 31 11.61 13.76 -0.42
N THR A 32 12.25 13.86 -1.58
CA THR A 32 13.69 13.68 -1.71
C THR A 32 14.29 14.99 -2.24
N ASN A 33 15.56 15.24 -1.91
CA ASN A 33 16.28 16.42 -2.40
C ASN A 33 16.70 16.31 -3.88
N SER A 34 16.29 15.26 -4.60
CA SER A 34 16.71 15.02 -5.98
C SER A 34 15.51 14.95 -6.93
N SER A 35 15.57 15.74 -7.99
CA SER A 35 14.58 15.70 -9.08
C SER A 35 14.62 14.39 -9.88
N GLN A 36 15.76 13.70 -9.87
CA GLN A 36 15.97 12.42 -10.56
C GLN A 36 15.52 11.21 -9.72
N LEU A 37 15.33 11.38 -8.41
CA LEU A 37 14.99 10.29 -7.49
C LEU A 37 13.63 10.55 -6.83
N LYS A 38 12.62 9.79 -7.23
CA LYS A 38 11.34 9.75 -6.51
C LYS A 38 11.31 8.55 -5.59
N GLN A 39 11.15 8.78 -4.29
CA GLN A 39 11.02 7.70 -3.32
C GLN A 39 9.57 7.58 -2.87
N SER A 40 9.11 6.36 -2.64
CA SER A 40 7.80 6.08 -2.07
C SER A 40 7.88 4.94 -1.08
N VAL A 41 7.11 5.00 -0.01
CA VAL A 41 7.09 3.99 1.05
C VAL A 41 5.68 3.45 1.20
N ARG A 42 5.56 2.16 1.47
CA ARG A 42 4.29 1.53 1.86
C ARG A 42 4.51 0.46 2.92
N MET A 43 3.47 0.15 3.69
CA MET A 43 3.46 -1.00 4.60
C MET A 43 2.87 -2.23 3.93
N ALA A 44 3.67 -3.18 3.47
CA ALA A 44 3.15 -4.47 2.99
C ALA A 44 3.06 -5.45 4.17
N GLY A 45 1.89 -5.55 4.80
CA GLY A 45 1.72 -6.31 6.02
C GLY A 45 2.57 -5.69 7.15
N THR A 46 3.51 -6.46 7.71
CA THR A 46 4.46 -6.00 8.75
C THR A 46 5.77 -5.45 8.20
N THR A 47 5.94 -5.46 6.87
CA THR A 47 7.19 -5.03 6.22
C THR A 47 7.05 -3.66 5.61
N LEU A 48 8.04 -2.79 5.85
CA LEU A 48 8.12 -1.50 5.20
C LEU A 48 8.78 -1.72 3.83
N GLN A 49 8.10 -1.37 2.75
CA GLN A 49 8.66 -1.43 1.41
C GLN A 49 8.99 -0.03 0.93
N VAL A 50 10.16 0.13 0.34
CA VAL A 50 10.62 1.38 -0.26
C VAL A 50 10.74 1.17 -1.77
N LYS A 51 10.03 1.97 -2.55
CA LYS A 51 10.16 2.06 -3.99
C LYS A 51 11.00 3.29 -4.32
N HIS A 52 12.09 3.08 -5.03
CA HIS A 52 12.87 4.15 -5.65
C HIS A 52 12.55 4.14 -7.14
N MET A 53 12.23 5.31 -7.67
CA MET A 53 12.11 5.53 -9.09
C MET A 53 13.23 6.46 -9.50
N ILE A 54 14.23 5.89 -10.16
CA ILE A 54 15.41 6.59 -10.66
C ILE A 54 15.13 6.91 -12.12
N LYS A 55 15.19 8.20 -12.46
CA LYS A 55 15.16 8.65 -13.85
C LYS A 55 16.58 8.85 -14.34
N SER A 56 16.97 8.07 -15.35
CA SER A 56 18.24 8.24 -16.06
C SER A 56 18.23 9.54 -16.89
N ASP A 57 19.40 10.05 -17.23
CA ASP A 57 19.56 11.21 -18.11
C ASP A 57 18.98 10.96 -19.51
N ALA A 58 18.95 9.69 -19.95
CA ALA A 58 18.31 9.26 -21.20
C ALA A 58 16.76 9.24 -21.12
N GLY A 59 16.18 9.54 -19.95
CA GLY A 59 14.73 9.52 -19.71
C GLY A 59 14.15 8.18 -19.30
N GLU A 60 14.97 7.12 -19.18
CA GLU A 60 14.54 5.81 -18.72
C GLU A 60 14.22 5.83 -17.22
N GLU A 61 13.04 5.31 -16.85
CA GLU A 61 12.61 5.21 -15.45
C GLU A 61 12.81 3.79 -14.93
N THR A 62 13.71 3.62 -13.98
CA THR A 62 13.91 2.32 -13.30
C THR A 62 13.25 2.34 -11.93
N ALA A 63 12.35 1.39 -11.69
CA ALA A 63 11.73 1.19 -10.38
C ALA A 63 12.44 0.06 -9.62
N VAL A 64 13.05 0.38 -8.49
CA VAL A 64 13.63 -0.59 -7.56
C VAL A 64 12.80 -0.62 -6.30
N ILE A 65 12.24 -1.78 -5.97
CA ILE A 65 11.50 -1.99 -4.72
C ILE A 65 12.39 -2.77 -3.77
N SER A 66 12.75 -2.17 -2.64
CA SER A 66 13.44 -2.84 -1.55
C SER A 66 12.48 -3.08 -0.38
N ASN A 67 12.62 -4.23 0.26
CA ASN A 67 12.01 -4.45 1.57
C ASN A 67 12.96 -3.87 2.61
N GLY A 68 12.54 -2.81 3.30
CA GLY A 68 13.15 -2.45 4.56
C GLY A 68 12.92 -3.60 5.53
N ILE A 69 14.00 -4.10 6.14
CA ILE A 69 13.87 -4.88 7.36
C ILE A 69 13.26 -3.89 8.36
N SER A 70 11.99 -4.08 8.74
CA SER A 70 11.48 -3.40 9.92
C SER A 70 12.44 -3.79 11.05
N GLY A 71 13.21 -2.80 11.52
CA GLY A 71 14.21 -3.02 12.55
C GLY A 71 13.54 -3.72 13.72
N LEU A 72 13.99 -4.94 13.98
CA LEU A 72 13.58 -5.76 15.11
C LEU A 72 13.95 -5.02 16.40
N LYS A 73 13.05 -5.01 17.39
CA LYS A 73 13.44 -5.24 18.78
C LYS A 73 12.35 -5.96 19.53
#